data_AF-A0A955WSX1-F1
#
_entry.id   AF-A0A955WSX1-F1
#
_cell.length_a   1.000
_cell.length_b   1.000
_cell.length_c   1.000
_cell.angle_alpha   90.00
_cell.angle_beta   90.00
_cell.angle_gamma   90.00
#
_symmetry.space_group_name_H-M   'P 1'
#
loop_
_entity.id
_entity.type
_entity.pdbx_description
1 polymer ?
#
loop_
_entity_poly.entity_id
_entity_poly.type
_entity_poly.pdbx_seq_one_letter_code
_entity_poly.pdbx_strand_id
1 'polypeptide(L)'
;MRYGALLSFGLLLLAGCGRSSLECESHADCVSGQACVAGQCVEGDPCVEGLCPTGQTCIAQICVPDELLPGDCSDAAPCGPNEQCVAGSCVPACGPEGCGPVCDEAGVCPDEGPPACRADVECGAGRICEAGACRDGCRDDAACGPDQRCDPATFRCQAARCANNDDCPAGLLCAADGLCVACLGDADCDPGFVCDPMARACRPRPQCVADEECPAGFVCEARQCVPGEGCRGEFDCGPLQQCVAGECIDVGCRQDAD
;
A
#
# COMPACT_ATOMS: atom_id res chain seq x y z
N MET A 1 105.61 -19.56 15.12
CA MET A 1 105.19 -20.32 16.32
C MET A 1 103.67 -20.19 16.46
N ARG A 2 103.01 -21.30 16.83
CA ARG A 2 101.63 -21.45 17.34
C ARG A 2 100.47 -21.63 16.33
N TYR A 3 100.15 -22.91 16.12
CA TYR A 3 98.84 -23.61 16.25
C TYR A 3 97.53 -22.81 16.22
N GLY A 4 96.51 -23.37 15.55
CA GLY A 4 95.11 -23.07 15.89
C GLY A 4 94.02 -23.60 14.94
N ALA A 5 93.73 -24.90 15.04
CA ALA A 5 92.44 -25.59 14.89
C ALA A 5 91.36 -25.11 13.88
N LEU A 6 91.08 -25.99 12.90
CA LEU A 6 89.81 -26.10 12.16
C LEU A 6 88.66 -26.44 13.12
N LEU A 7 87.66 -25.56 13.22
CA LEU A 7 86.38 -25.82 13.87
C LEU A 7 85.26 -25.62 12.85
N SER A 8 84.74 -26.75 12.38
CA SER A 8 83.52 -26.92 11.61
C SER A 8 82.32 -26.35 12.36
N PHE A 9 81.89 -25.13 11.99
CA PHE A 9 80.62 -24.57 12.42
C PHE A 9 79.52 -25.11 11.50
N GLY A 10 78.71 -26.03 12.05
CA GLY A 10 77.49 -26.51 11.44
C GLY A 10 76.51 -25.36 11.23
N LEU A 11 76.17 -25.13 9.96
CA LEU A 11 75.14 -24.19 9.54
C LEU A 11 73.76 -24.83 9.81
N LEU A 12 73.29 -24.72 11.05
CA LEU A 12 71.90 -25.02 11.43
C LEU A 12 71.06 -23.76 11.16
N LEU A 13 70.64 -23.61 9.90
CA LEU A 13 69.55 -22.70 9.52
C LEU A 13 68.24 -23.30 10.03
N LEU A 14 67.88 -23.02 11.27
CA LEU A 14 66.50 -23.15 11.72
C LEU A 14 65.70 -21.98 11.14
N ALA A 15 65.11 -22.22 9.97
CA ALA A 15 63.97 -21.47 9.48
C ALA A 15 62.76 -21.79 10.39
N GLY A 16 62.71 -21.16 11.56
CA GLY A 16 61.50 -21.02 12.34
C GLY A 16 60.94 -19.64 12.06
N CYS A 17 59.88 -19.54 11.24
CA CYS A 17 59.06 -18.35 11.19
C CYS A 17 58.34 -18.19 12.53
N GLY A 18 59.00 -17.60 13.52
CA GLY A 18 58.31 -17.02 14.68
C GLY A 18 57.53 -15.81 14.21
N ARG A 19 56.30 -16.01 13.71
CA ARG A 19 55.32 -14.92 13.63
C ARG A 19 55.09 -14.44 15.06
N SER A 20 55.33 -13.17 15.31
CA SER A 20 55.03 -12.47 16.57
C SER A 20 53.58 -12.78 16.96
N SER A 21 53.38 -13.61 17.98
CA SER A 21 52.09 -14.24 18.33
C SER A 21 51.12 -13.31 19.05
N LEU A 22 51.16 -12.01 18.79
CA LEU A 22 50.44 -10.98 19.54
C LEU A 22 49.60 -10.05 18.65
N GLU A 23 49.86 -10.01 17.34
CA GLU A 23 49.15 -9.15 16.38
C GLU A 23 48.34 -10.01 15.40
N CYS A 24 47.15 -9.54 15.02
CA CYS A 24 46.22 -10.26 14.14
C CYS A 24 45.42 -9.31 13.26
N GLU A 25 45.04 -9.76 12.06
CA GLU A 25 44.10 -9.05 11.18
C GLU A 25 42.73 -9.73 11.16
N SER A 26 42.71 -11.03 11.48
CA SER A 26 41.52 -11.87 11.53
C SER A 26 41.64 -12.90 12.66
N HIS A 27 40.50 -13.47 13.07
CA HIS A 27 40.46 -14.53 14.08
C HIS A 27 41.29 -15.77 13.71
N ALA A 28 41.54 -16.00 12.41
CA ALA A 28 42.32 -17.13 11.91
C ALA A 28 43.84 -16.96 12.13
N ASP A 29 44.29 -15.75 12.44
CA ASP A 29 45.71 -15.47 12.72
C ASP A 29 46.10 -15.85 14.15
N CYS A 30 45.12 -16.04 15.04
CA CYS A 30 45.32 -16.42 16.42
C CYS A 30 45.33 -17.94 16.60
N VAL A 31 46.05 -18.42 17.61
CA VAL A 31 46.06 -19.86 17.92
C VAL A 31 44.74 -20.29 18.54
N SER A 32 44.47 -21.59 18.54
CA SER A 32 43.28 -22.17 19.18
C SER A 32 43.17 -21.73 20.64
N GLY A 33 42.01 -21.18 21.03
CA GLY A 33 41.78 -20.58 22.35
C GLY A 33 41.98 -19.05 22.40
N GLN A 34 42.15 -18.40 21.24
CA GLN A 34 42.30 -16.96 21.14
C GLN A 34 41.37 -16.37 20.07
N ALA A 35 40.98 -15.11 20.25
CA ALA A 35 40.25 -14.31 19.27
C ALA A 35 41.04 -13.04 18.91
N CYS A 36 40.87 -12.59 17.68
CA CYS A 36 41.45 -11.33 17.23
C CYS A 36 40.57 -10.16 17.65
N VAL A 37 41.07 -9.30 18.54
CA VAL A 37 40.34 -8.15 19.08
C VAL A 37 41.25 -6.93 19.06
N ALA A 38 40.81 -5.86 18.42
CA ALA A 38 41.58 -4.62 18.27
C ALA A 38 43.02 -4.83 17.71
N GLY A 39 43.18 -5.81 16.81
CA GLY A 39 44.46 -6.15 16.20
C GLY A 39 45.38 -7.00 17.08
N GLN A 40 44.89 -7.49 18.24
CA GLN A 40 45.65 -8.34 19.16
C GLN A 40 44.94 -9.67 19.44
N CYS A 41 45.73 -10.74 19.58
CA CYS A 41 45.18 -12.04 19.97
C CYS A 41 44.94 -12.08 21.48
N VAL A 42 43.67 -12.13 21.88
CA VAL A 42 43.24 -12.21 23.28
C VAL A 42 42.87 -13.65 23.61
N GLU A 43 43.36 -14.14 24.74
CA GLU A 43 42.99 -15.45 25.28
C GLU A 43 41.74 -15.33 26.16
N GLY A 44 40.87 -16.33 26.11
CA GLY A 44 39.64 -16.35 26.89
C GLY A 44 39.10 -17.76 27.10
N ASP A 45 38.11 -17.88 27.98
CA ASP A 45 37.47 -19.15 28.26
C ASP A 45 36.62 -19.62 27.06
N PRO A 46 36.58 -20.93 26.75
CA PRO A 46 35.79 -21.42 25.64
C PRO A 46 34.28 -21.22 25.90
N CYS A 47 33.56 -20.61 24.95
CA CYS A 47 32.10 -20.54 24.98
C CYS A 47 31.48 -21.72 24.25
N VAL A 48 30.41 -22.28 24.83
CA VAL A 48 29.55 -23.29 24.19
C VAL A 48 28.22 -22.62 23.88
N GLU A 49 27.77 -22.73 22.63
CA GLU A 49 26.48 -22.15 22.16
C GLU A 49 26.34 -20.63 22.39
N GLY A 50 27.46 -19.89 22.45
CA GLY A 50 27.42 -18.44 22.65
C GLY A 50 27.18 -18.00 24.10
N LEU A 51 27.14 -18.94 25.06
CA LEU A 51 26.95 -18.61 26.47
C LEU A 51 28.28 -18.23 27.12
N CYS A 52 28.32 -17.03 27.67
CA CYS A 52 29.42 -16.49 28.47
C CYS A 52 28.91 -15.93 29.81
N PRO A 53 29.77 -15.82 30.83
CA PRO A 53 29.51 -15.02 32.03
C PRO A 53 29.06 -13.59 31.67
N THR A 54 28.31 -12.93 32.57
CA THR A 54 27.89 -11.53 32.41
C THR A 54 29.07 -10.59 32.13
N GLY A 55 28.95 -9.74 31.10
CA GLY A 55 29.99 -8.79 30.69
C GLY A 55 31.03 -9.36 29.71
N GLN A 56 30.69 -10.46 29.02
CA GLN A 56 31.53 -11.09 28.01
C GLN A 56 30.71 -11.51 26.80
N THR A 57 31.29 -11.40 25.61
CA THR A 57 30.70 -11.81 24.34
C THR A 57 31.47 -12.97 23.75
N CYS A 58 30.75 -13.95 23.19
CA CYS A 58 31.37 -15.09 22.52
C CYS A 58 31.87 -14.70 21.13
N ILE A 59 33.19 -14.60 20.95
CA ILE A 59 33.84 -14.26 19.69
C ILE A 59 34.81 -15.38 19.35
N ALA A 60 34.69 -15.94 18.15
CA ALA A 60 35.54 -17.04 17.68
C ALA A 60 35.68 -18.22 18.68
N GLN A 61 34.57 -18.58 19.34
CA GLN A 61 34.47 -19.68 20.33
C GLN A 61 35.19 -19.44 21.67
N ILE A 62 35.58 -18.20 21.97
CA ILE A 62 36.00 -17.79 23.31
C ILE A 62 35.16 -16.64 23.85
N CYS A 63 35.02 -16.55 25.17
CA CYS A 63 34.41 -15.42 25.86
C CYS A 63 35.43 -14.30 25.99
N VAL A 64 35.17 -13.20 25.28
CA VAL A 64 35.98 -11.98 25.35
C VAL A 64 35.25 -10.97 26.24
N PRO A 65 35.92 -10.38 27.26
CA PRO A 65 35.37 -9.26 28.02
C PRO A 65 34.89 -8.11 27.14
N ASP A 66 33.68 -7.62 27.39
CA ASP A 66 33.07 -6.54 26.60
C ASP A 66 33.92 -5.25 26.63
N GLU A 67 34.70 -5.05 27.70
CA GLU A 67 35.65 -3.93 27.86
C GLU A 67 36.83 -3.97 26.86
N LEU A 68 37.15 -5.15 26.33
CA LEU A 68 38.22 -5.33 25.34
C LEU A 68 37.70 -5.21 23.90
N LEU A 69 36.38 -5.24 23.71
CA LEU A 69 35.78 -5.06 22.40
C LEU A 69 35.87 -3.59 22.00
N PRO A 70 36.25 -3.28 20.75
CA PRO A 70 36.19 -1.92 20.26
C PRO A 70 34.71 -1.51 20.18
N GLY A 71 34.25 -0.77 21.20
CA GLY A 71 33.06 0.06 21.06
C GLY A 71 33.37 1.25 20.15
N ASP A 72 32.37 1.75 19.45
CA ASP A 72 32.49 2.97 18.64
C ASP A 72 32.79 4.20 19.51
N CYS A 73 32.55 4.11 20.83
CA CYS A 73 32.87 5.14 21.80
C CYS A 73 33.21 4.63 23.21
N SER A 74 33.93 5.46 23.95
CA SER A 74 34.27 5.26 25.37
C SER A 74 34.69 6.60 26.00
N ASP A 75 35.01 6.61 27.30
CA ASP A 75 35.61 7.79 27.95
C ASP A 75 36.93 8.23 27.27
N ALA A 76 37.66 7.30 26.68
CA ALA A 76 38.91 7.56 25.96
C ALA A 76 38.69 7.98 24.49
N ALA A 77 37.52 7.68 23.93
CA ALA A 77 37.13 7.95 22.55
C ALA A 77 35.69 8.51 22.52
N PRO A 78 35.50 9.80 22.80
CA PRO A 78 34.16 10.40 22.80
C PRO A 78 33.58 10.44 21.37
N CYS A 79 32.25 10.39 21.29
CA CYS A 79 31.53 10.52 20.02
C CYS A 79 31.68 11.92 19.39
N GLY A 80 31.25 12.04 18.14
CA GLY A 80 31.24 13.30 17.42
C GLY A 80 30.33 14.35 18.07
N PRO A 81 30.35 15.60 17.56
CA PRO A 81 29.38 16.60 17.99
C PRO A 81 27.96 16.09 17.77
N ASN A 82 27.09 16.31 18.76
CA ASN A 82 25.68 15.90 18.78
C ASN A 82 25.42 14.40 18.90
N GLU A 83 26.38 13.67 19.45
CA GLU A 83 26.26 12.25 19.80
C GLU A 83 26.65 12.01 21.27
N GLN A 84 26.10 10.96 21.86
CA GLN A 84 26.41 10.50 23.22
C GLN A 84 26.76 9.01 23.21
N CYS A 85 27.67 8.60 24.08
CA CYS A 85 28.07 7.22 24.19
C CYS A 85 27.10 6.45 25.08
N VAL A 86 26.35 5.52 24.49
CA VAL A 86 25.41 4.64 25.20
C VAL A 86 25.85 3.20 24.95
N ALA A 87 26.28 2.50 26.00
CA ALA A 87 26.72 1.11 25.93
C ALA A 87 27.76 0.83 24.81
N GLY A 88 28.70 1.77 24.60
CA GLY A 88 29.79 1.62 23.62
C GLY A 88 29.39 1.92 22.16
N SER A 89 28.17 2.42 21.92
CA SER A 89 27.72 2.90 20.61
C SER A 89 27.45 4.40 20.64
N CYS A 90 27.87 5.10 19.58
CA CYS A 90 27.50 6.49 19.38
C CYS A 90 26.06 6.57 18.90
N VAL A 91 25.20 7.20 19.71
CA VAL A 91 23.82 7.51 19.34
C VAL A 91 23.63 9.02 19.33
N PRO A 92 22.68 9.57 18.54
CA PRO A 92 22.39 10.99 18.57
C PRO A 92 22.10 11.47 19.99
N ALA A 93 22.66 12.61 20.37
CA ALA A 93 22.42 13.21 21.67
C ALA A 93 20.98 13.77 21.74
N CYS A 94 20.40 13.73 22.94
CA CYS A 94 19.12 14.38 23.19
C CYS A 94 19.26 15.91 23.04
N GLY A 95 18.51 16.54 22.12
CA GLY A 95 18.59 17.99 21.90
C GLY A 95 18.33 18.46 20.47
N PRO A 96 18.33 19.80 20.24
CA PRO A 96 17.98 20.41 18.96
C PRO A 96 18.98 20.09 17.84
N GLU A 97 20.23 19.77 18.17
CA GLU A 97 21.23 19.37 17.19
C GLU A 97 21.38 17.84 17.04
N GLY A 98 20.63 17.05 17.82
CA GLY A 98 20.57 15.60 17.73
C GLY A 98 19.18 15.10 17.30
N CYS A 99 18.56 14.20 18.04
CA CYS A 99 17.25 13.59 17.65
C CYS A 99 16.01 14.43 18.02
N GLY A 100 16.19 15.63 18.55
CA GLY A 100 15.11 16.54 18.93
C GLY A 100 14.83 16.61 20.44
N PRO A 101 13.72 17.26 20.84
CA PRO A 101 13.40 17.53 22.25
C PRO A 101 12.73 16.35 22.98
N VAL A 102 12.45 15.24 22.29
CA VAL A 102 11.73 14.09 22.86
C VAL A 102 12.73 12.99 23.16
N CYS A 103 12.93 12.71 24.43
CA CYS A 103 13.86 11.71 24.94
C CYS A 103 13.15 10.89 26.02
N ASP A 104 13.55 9.64 26.19
CA ASP A 104 13.04 8.81 27.29
C ASP A 104 13.56 9.28 28.65
N GLU A 105 13.16 8.62 29.75
CA GLU A 105 13.63 8.96 31.09
C GLU A 105 15.15 8.76 31.27
N ALA A 106 15.80 8.01 30.39
CA ALA A 106 17.24 7.80 30.37
C ALA A 106 17.99 8.83 29.50
N GLY A 107 17.29 9.78 28.86
CA GLY A 107 17.89 10.77 27.97
C GLY A 107 18.37 10.16 26.64
N VAL A 108 17.80 9.02 26.24
CA VAL A 108 18.08 8.35 24.97
C VAL A 108 16.97 8.68 23.97
N CYS A 109 17.34 8.78 22.69
CA CYS A 109 16.41 8.92 21.60
C CYS A 109 15.54 7.66 21.49
N PRO A 110 14.21 7.78 21.45
CA PRO A 110 13.38 6.61 21.16
C PRO A 110 13.71 6.09 19.75
N ASP A 111 13.87 4.77 19.61
CA ASP A 111 14.15 4.10 18.33
C ASP A 111 13.10 4.45 17.26
N GLU A 112 11.86 4.63 17.71
CA GLU A 112 10.80 5.22 16.91
C GLU A 112 10.82 6.72 17.19
N GLY A 113 11.29 7.50 16.22
CA GLY A 113 11.42 8.96 16.33
C GLY A 113 10.15 9.67 16.82
N PRO A 114 10.21 10.98 17.11
CA PRO A 114 9.07 11.70 17.66
C PRO A 114 7.81 11.48 16.80
N PRO A 115 6.63 11.30 17.42
CA PRO A 115 5.41 11.03 16.67
C PRO A 115 5.15 12.17 15.68
N ALA A 116 4.69 11.83 14.48
CA ALA A 116 4.39 12.80 13.43
C ALA A 116 3.27 13.78 13.83
N CYS A 117 2.45 13.42 14.82
CA CYS A 117 1.41 14.27 15.38
C CYS A 117 1.12 13.92 16.84
N ARG A 118 0.60 14.88 17.60
CA ARG A 118 -0.05 14.65 18.91
C ARG A 118 -1.54 14.99 18.88
N ALA A 119 -1.95 15.86 17.98
CA ALA A 119 -3.33 16.27 17.74
C ALA A 119 -3.63 16.40 16.25
N ASP A 120 -4.92 16.30 15.89
CA ASP A 120 -5.38 16.33 14.49
C ASP A 120 -4.97 17.61 13.74
N VAL A 121 -4.85 18.75 14.46
CA VAL A 121 -4.45 20.04 13.88
C VAL A 121 -3.05 20.01 13.24
N GLU A 122 -2.18 19.10 13.68
CA GLU A 122 -0.83 18.92 13.15
C GLU A 122 -0.83 18.19 11.78
N CYS A 123 -1.91 17.48 11.45
CA CYS A 123 -2.00 16.66 10.25
C CYS A 123 -2.55 17.40 9.01
N GLY A 124 -3.08 18.61 9.18
CA GLY A 124 -3.76 19.36 8.13
C GLY A 124 -5.20 18.89 7.86
N ALA A 125 -5.86 19.54 6.90
CA ALA A 125 -7.27 19.29 6.60
C ALA A 125 -7.52 17.85 6.07
N GLY A 126 -8.60 17.22 6.54
CA GLY A 126 -9.02 15.87 6.12
C GLY A 126 -8.20 14.72 6.71
N ARG A 127 -7.37 15.00 7.72
CA ARG A 127 -6.52 14.00 8.39
C ARG A 127 -6.67 14.08 9.90
N ILE A 128 -6.48 12.95 10.56
CA ILE A 128 -6.52 12.82 12.02
C ILE A 128 -5.22 12.20 12.54
N CYS A 129 -4.91 12.51 13.79
CA CYS A 129 -3.82 11.90 14.51
C CYS A 129 -4.28 10.60 15.19
N GLU A 130 -3.68 9.49 14.82
CA GLU A 130 -3.94 8.18 15.41
C GLU A 130 -2.60 7.47 15.68
N ALA A 131 -2.39 7.06 16.94
CA ALA A 131 -1.16 6.39 17.36
C ALA A 131 0.15 7.14 16.97
N GLY A 132 0.12 8.48 16.99
CA GLY A 132 1.28 9.30 16.63
C GLY A 132 1.54 9.44 15.13
N ALA A 133 0.65 8.92 14.28
CA ALA A 133 0.73 9.04 12.83
C ALA A 133 -0.48 9.77 12.26
N CYS A 134 -0.24 10.63 11.28
CA CYS A 134 -1.31 11.25 10.51
C CYS A 134 -1.87 10.27 9.50
N ARG A 135 -3.18 10.03 9.54
CA ARG A 135 -3.90 9.27 8.53
C ARG A 135 -5.12 10.02 8.03
N ASP A 136 -5.60 9.65 6.84
CA ASP A 136 -6.86 10.17 6.33
C ASP A 136 -7.99 9.74 7.27
N GLY A 137 -8.87 10.69 7.59
CA GLY A 137 -9.93 10.48 8.55
C GLY A 137 -10.64 11.77 8.94
N CYS A 138 -11.59 11.64 9.84
CA CYS A 138 -12.46 12.72 10.27
C CYS A 138 -12.86 12.55 11.73
N ARG A 139 -13.21 13.66 12.38
CA ARG A 139 -13.90 13.68 13.69
C ARG A 139 -15.36 14.12 13.57
N ASP A 140 -15.67 14.86 12.51
CA ASP A 140 -16.98 15.39 12.19
C ASP A 140 -17.14 15.49 10.67
N ASP A 141 -18.37 15.80 10.22
CA ASP A 141 -18.70 15.94 8.81
C ASP A 141 -17.98 17.12 8.13
N ALA A 142 -17.56 18.14 8.89
CA ALA A 142 -16.87 19.31 8.35
C ALA A 142 -15.46 18.99 7.86
N ALA A 143 -14.85 17.91 8.36
CA ALA A 143 -13.56 17.40 7.91
C ALA A 143 -13.65 16.63 6.57
N CYS A 144 -14.85 16.34 6.07
CA CYS A 144 -15.05 15.54 4.86
C CYS A 144 -15.36 16.39 3.62
N GLY A 145 -15.15 15.82 2.44
CA GLY A 145 -15.45 16.46 1.17
C GLY A 145 -16.96 16.67 0.96
N PRO A 146 -17.36 17.41 -0.10
CA PRO A 146 -18.77 17.48 -0.50
C PRO A 146 -19.33 16.06 -0.71
N ASP A 147 -20.58 15.84 -0.29
CA ASP A 147 -21.26 14.54 -0.33
C ASP A 147 -20.59 13.43 0.49
N GLN A 148 -19.81 13.80 1.52
CA GLN A 148 -19.23 12.85 2.47
C GLN A 148 -19.61 13.20 3.91
N ARG A 149 -19.77 12.16 4.73
CA ARG A 149 -19.97 12.29 6.17
C ARG A 149 -18.95 11.45 6.92
N CYS A 150 -18.70 11.85 8.16
CA CYS A 150 -17.81 11.12 9.02
C CYS A 150 -18.53 9.92 9.63
N ASP A 151 -18.03 8.71 9.35
CA ASP A 151 -18.51 7.52 10.04
C ASP A 151 -17.90 7.48 11.46
N PRO A 152 -18.72 7.58 12.52
CA PRO A 152 -18.23 7.61 13.90
C PRO A 152 -17.63 6.27 14.36
N ALA A 153 -17.89 5.17 13.65
CA ALA A 153 -17.33 3.86 13.98
C ALA A 153 -15.93 3.66 13.38
N THR A 154 -15.67 4.21 12.19
CA THR A 154 -14.41 4.00 11.46
C THR A 154 -13.51 5.24 11.40
N PHE A 155 -14.02 6.42 11.77
CA PHE A 155 -13.35 7.72 11.63
C PHE A 155 -12.83 7.96 10.20
N ARG A 156 -13.63 7.56 9.21
CA ARG A 156 -13.36 7.74 7.79
C ARG A 156 -14.49 8.53 7.15
N CYS A 157 -14.11 9.42 6.24
CA CYS A 157 -15.07 10.04 5.36
C CYS A 157 -15.64 8.99 4.41
N GLN A 158 -16.95 8.82 4.43
CA GLN A 158 -17.69 7.93 3.55
C GLN A 158 -18.69 8.75 2.76
N ALA A 159 -19.11 8.23 1.61
CA ALA A 159 -20.20 8.85 0.86
C ALA A 159 -21.39 9.05 1.79
N ALA A 160 -21.81 10.31 1.92
CA ALA A 160 -22.97 10.70 2.70
C ALA A 160 -24.16 9.93 2.15
N ARG A 161 -24.69 9.02 2.95
CA ARG A 161 -25.96 8.42 2.63
C ARG A 161 -27.04 9.43 2.95
N CYS A 162 -27.97 9.61 2.03
CA CYS A 162 -29.16 10.40 2.30
C CYS A 162 -30.03 9.64 3.31
N ALA A 163 -30.66 10.37 4.23
CA ALA A 163 -31.71 9.84 5.10
C ALA A 163 -33.10 10.22 4.55
N ASN A 164 -33.19 11.34 3.83
CA ASN A 164 -34.38 11.83 3.15
C ASN A 164 -34.00 12.62 1.89
N ASN A 165 -35.00 13.07 1.12
CA ASN A 165 -34.78 13.75 -0.16
C ASN A 165 -34.08 15.12 -0.01
N ASP A 166 -34.18 15.79 1.15
CA ASP A 166 -33.54 17.08 1.38
C ASP A 166 -32.02 16.95 1.55
N ASP A 167 -31.54 15.74 1.87
CA ASP A 167 -30.10 15.43 1.90
C ASP A 167 -29.50 15.31 0.49
N CYS A 168 -30.33 15.23 -0.54
CA CYS A 168 -29.90 15.08 -1.92
C CYS A 168 -29.86 16.43 -2.66
N PRO A 169 -28.94 16.60 -3.63
CA PRO A 169 -28.98 17.72 -4.56
C PRO A 169 -30.34 17.87 -5.23
N ALA A 170 -30.70 19.10 -5.60
CA ALA A 170 -32.00 19.40 -6.20
C ALA A 170 -32.29 18.50 -7.41
N GLY A 171 -33.47 17.87 -7.41
CA GLY A 171 -33.89 16.95 -8.47
C GLY A 171 -33.49 15.48 -8.26
N LEU A 172 -32.84 15.14 -7.14
CA LEU A 172 -32.55 13.76 -6.76
C LEU A 172 -33.41 13.33 -5.55
N LEU A 173 -33.65 12.03 -5.46
CA LEU A 173 -34.45 11.36 -4.44
C LEU A 173 -33.57 10.43 -3.62
N CYS A 174 -33.90 10.27 -2.35
CA CYS A 174 -33.19 9.36 -1.48
C CYS A 174 -33.72 7.93 -1.61
N ALA A 175 -32.91 7.03 -2.15
CA ALA A 175 -33.24 5.61 -2.23
C ALA A 175 -33.08 4.92 -0.86
N ALA A 176 -33.74 3.78 -0.69
CA ALA A 176 -33.73 3.04 0.57
C ALA A 176 -32.34 2.52 0.99
N ASP A 177 -31.40 2.42 0.05
CA ASP A 177 -30.00 2.07 0.34
C ASP A 177 -29.13 3.28 0.76
N GLY A 178 -29.74 4.48 0.78
CA GLY A 178 -29.13 5.74 1.16
C GLY A 178 -28.41 6.45 0.00
N LEU A 179 -28.63 6.02 -1.25
CA LEU A 179 -28.06 6.69 -2.42
C LEU A 179 -29.04 7.72 -3.01
N CYS A 180 -28.52 8.89 -3.36
CA CYS A 180 -29.28 9.88 -4.14
C CYS A 180 -29.39 9.40 -5.59
N VAL A 181 -30.62 9.27 -6.07
CA VAL A 181 -30.97 8.72 -7.40
C VAL A 181 -31.91 9.66 -8.13
N ALA A 182 -31.98 9.59 -9.45
CA ALA A 182 -32.87 10.50 -10.19
C ALA A 182 -34.35 10.08 -10.12
N CYS A 183 -34.63 8.79 -9.93
CA CYS A 183 -36.00 8.25 -9.86
C CYS A 183 -36.06 6.97 -9.02
N LEU A 184 -37.21 6.72 -8.38
CA LEU A 184 -37.56 5.47 -7.71
C LEU A 184 -38.68 4.72 -8.46
N GLY A 185 -39.45 5.44 -9.27
CA GLY A 185 -40.43 4.90 -10.21
C GLY A 185 -40.76 5.88 -11.33
N ASP A 186 -41.61 5.46 -12.27
CA ASP A 186 -41.94 6.24 -13.48
C ASP A 186 -42.58 7.60 -13.19
N ALA A 187 -43.28 7.73 -12.06
CA ALA A 187 -43.94 8.97 -11.65
C ALA A 187 -42.95 10.07 -11.23
N ASP A 188 -41.70 9.71 -10.95
CA ASP A 188 -40.63 10.66 -10.60
C ASP A 188 -40.02 11.31 -11.85
N CYS A 189 -40.29 10.75 -13.04
CA CYS A 189 -39.74 11.22 -14.30
C CYS A 189 -40.70 12.16 -15.03
N ASP A 190 -40.13 13.11 -15.78
CA ASP A 190 -40.89 14.00 -16.66
C ASP A 190 -41.72 13.22 -17.69
N PRO A 191 -42.83 13.82 -18.21
CA PRO A 191 -43.64 13.20 -19.25
C PRO A 191 -42.81 12.74 -20.45
N GLY A 192 -42.99 11.48 -20.85
CA GLY A 192 -42.23 10.85 -21.93
C GLY A 192 -40.97 10.10 -21.48
N PHE A 193 -40.67 10.08 -20.18
CA PHE A 193 -39.59 9.29 -19.59
C PHE A 193 -40.15 8.18 -18.67
N VAL A 194 -39.33 7.16 -18.43
CA VAL A 194 -39.59 6.04 -17.50
C VAL A 194 -38.34 5.81 -16.66
N CYS A 195 -38.51 5.30 -15.44
CA CYS A 195 -37.40 5.05 -14.56
C CYS A 195 -36.73 3.72 -14.94
N ASP A 196 -35.43 3.76 -15.26
CA ASP A 196 -34.63 2.55 -15.40
C ASP A 196 -34.20 2.10 -13.99
N PRO A 197 -34.69 0.95 -13.46
CA PRO A 197 -34.40 0.52 -12.10
C PRO A 197 -32.93 0.12 -11.90
N MET A 198 -32.21 -0.24 -12.96
CA MET A 198 -30.80 -0.61 -12.88
C MET A 198 -29.91 0.63 -12.98
N ALA A 199 -30.21 1.53 -13.91
CA ALA A 199 -29.45 2.78 -14.06
C ALA A 199 -29.85 3.85 -13.03
N ARG A 200 -30.99 3.68 -12.35
CA ARG A 200 -31.60 4.62 -11.39
C ARG A 200 -31.73 6.04 -11.96
N ALA A 201 -32.09 6.07 -13.24
CA ALA A 201 -32.12 7.26 -14.08
C ALA A 201 -33.35 7.25 -14.98
N CYS A 202 -33.92 8.44 -15.19
CA CYS A 202 -34.99 8.63 -16.16
C CYS A 202 -34.45 8.45 -17.58
N ARG A 203 -35.03 7.51 -18.33
CA ARG A 203 -34.73 7.25 -19.74
C ARG A 203 -35.97 7.54 -20.59
N PRO A 204 -35.82 7.95 -21.87
CA PRO A 204 -36.96 8.11 -22.75
C PRO A 204 -37.80 6.84 -22.79
N ARG A 205 -39.12 7.00 -22.72
CA ARG A 205 -40.06 5.89 -22.84
C ARG A 205 -39.82 5.21 -24.20
N PRO A 206 -39.70 3.86 -24.24
CA PRO A 206 -39.60 3.15 -25.51
C PRO A 206 -40.82 3.46 -26.38
N GLN A 207 -40.61 3.64 -27.68
CA GLN A 207 -41.72 3.89 -28.61
C GLN A 207 -42.56 2.62 -28.83
N CYS A 208 -41.93 1.47 -28.68
CA CYS A 208 -42.52 0.14 -28.81
C CYS A 208 -41.75 -0.84 -27.93
N VAL A 209 -42.41 -1.90 -27.46
CA VAL A 209 -41.76 -3.10 -26.91
C VAL A 209 -41.95 -4.32 -27.82
N ALA A 210 -43.00 -4.29 -28.64
CA ALA A 210 -43.25 -5.22 -29.72
C ALA A 210 -43.70 -4.47 -30.98
N ASP A 211 -43.59 -5.13 -32.13
CA ASP A 211 -43.88 -4.53 -33.42
C ASP A 211 -45.35 -4.10 -33.57
N GLU A 212 -46.28 -4.74 -32.87
CA GLU A 212 -47.71 -4.41 -32.91
C GLU A 212 -48.02 -3.01 -32.34
N GLU A 213 -47.10 -2.45 -31.56
CA GLU A 213 -47.18 -1.10 -31.03
C GLU A 213 -46.73 -0.05 -32.06
N CYS A 214 -46.09 -0.48 -33.16
CA CYS A 214 -45.67 0.39 -34.23
C CYS A 214 -46.79 0.61 -35.27
N PRO A 215 -46.85 1.79 -35.90
CA PRO A 215 -47.73 2.04 -37.05
C PRO A 215 -47.48 1.05 -38.20
N ALA A 216 -48.48 0.88 -39.08
CA ALA A 216 -48.36 0.03 -40.27
C ALA A 216 -47.10 0.38 -41.09
N GLY A 217 -46.34 -0.65 -41.50
CA GLY A 217 -45.06 -0.52 -42.20
C GLY A 217 -43.83 -0.26 -41.30
N PHE A 218 -43.97 -0.26 -39.97
CA PHE A 218 -42.84 -0.13 -39.03
C PHE A 218 -42.72 -1.38 -38.15
N VAL A 219 -41.49 -1.71 -37.76
CA VAL A 219 -41.15 -2.78 -36.81
C VAL A 219 -40.41 -2.21 -35.61
N CYS A 220 -40.49 -2.90 -34.48
CA CYS A 220 -39.85 -2.48 -33.25
C CYS A 220 -38.40 -2.98 -33.22
N GLU A 221 -37.47 -2.09 -33.54
CA GLU A 221 -36.05 -2.37 -33.46
C GLU A 221 -35.40 -1.48 -32.40
N ALA A 222 -34.68 -2.09 -31.47
CA ALA A 222 -33.99 -1.37 -30.39
C ALA A 222 -34.89 -0.35 -29.63
N ARG A 223 -36.16 -0.69 -29.40
CA ARG A 223 -37.19 0.14 -28.73
C ARG A 223 -37.63 1.38 -29.52
N GLN A 224 -37.37 1.39 -30.82
CA GLN A 224 -37.77 2.44 -31.74
C GLN A 224 -38.53 1.84 -32.92
N CYS A 225 -39.62 2.48 -33.35
CA CYS A 225 -40.30 2.05 -34.56
C CYS A 225 -39.47 2.49 -35.76
N VAL A 226 -38.88 1.53 -36.45
CA VAL A 226 -38.12 1.74 -37.69
C VAL A 226 -38.90 1.19 -38.87
N PRO A 227 -38.75 1.74 -40.09
CA PRO A 227 -39.40 1.18 -41.27
C PRO A 227 -39.04 -0.31 -41.40
N GLY A 228 -40.06 -1.17 -41.43
CA GLY A 228 -39.85 -2.60 -41.63
C GLY A 228 -39.49 -2.89 -43.07
N GLU A 229 -38.45 -3.68 -43.31
CA GLU A 229 -38.22 -4.27 -44.63
C GLU A 229 -39.25 -5.38 -44.84
N GLY A 230 -40.47 -5.00 -45.21
CA GLY A 230 -41.51 -5.96 -45.55
C GLY A 230 -42.93 -5.58 -45.14
N CYS A 231 -43.83 -6.54 -45.33
CA CYS A 231 -45.24 -6.46 -44.99
C CYS A 231 -45.59 -7.45 -43.88
N ARG A 232 -46.60 -7.13 -43.08
CA ARG A 232 -47.17 -8.02 -42.06
C ARG A 232 -48.55 -8.55 -42.49
N GLY A 233 -49.24 -7.82 -43.34
CA GLY A 233 -50.48 -8.21 -44.00
C GLY A 233 -50.68 -7.48 -45.32
N GLU A 234 -51.73 -7.84 -46.05
CA GLU A 234 -52.04 -7.29 -47.38
C GLU A 234 -52.25 -5.77 -47.37
N PHE A 235 -52.67 -5.20 -46.22
CA PHE A 235 -52.85 -3.76 -46.04
C PHE A 235 -51.55 -2.96 -45.92
N ASP A 236 -50.41 -3.64 -45.69
CA ASP A 236 -49.10 -3.00 -45.68
C ASP A 236 -48.51 -2.84 -47.09
N CYS A 237 -49.15 -3.46 -48.10
CA CYS A 237 -48.71 -3.45 -49.48
C CYS A 237 -49.55 -2.51 -50.35
N GLY A 238 -48.97 -2.07 -51.48
CA GLY A 238 -49.66 -1.21 -52.44
C GLY A 238 -50.85 -1.90 -53.13
N PRO A 239 -51.70 -1.15 -53.85
CA PRO A 239 -52.81 -1.74 -54.60
C PRO A 239 -52.29 -2.80 -55.61
N LEU A 240 -52.94 -3.97 -55.65
CA LEU A 240 -52.56 -5.18 -56.40
C LEU A 240 -51.36 -5.98 -55.83
N GLN A 241 -50.96 -5.72 -54.59
CA GLN A 241 -49.91 -6.50 -53.91
C GLN A 241 -50.47 -7.35 -52.77
N GLN A 242 -49.89 -8.53 -52.56
CA GLN A 242 -50.16 -9.39 -51.41
C GLN A 242 -48.92 -9.56 -50.56
N CYS A 243 -49.13 -9.68 -49.26
CA CYS A 243 -48.04 -9.98 -48.36
C CYS A 243 -47.75 -11.48 -48.34
N VAL A 244 -46.61 -11.89 -48.89
CA VAL A 244 -46.18 -13.29 -48.90
C VAL A 244 -44.78 -13.38 -48.33
N ALA A 245 -44.64 -14.14 -47.23
CA ALA A 245 -43.38 -14.34 -46.52
C ALA A 245 -42.64 -13.05 -46.12
N GLY A 246 -43.39 -11.97 -45.85
CA GLY A 246 -42.83 -10.67 -45.49
C GLY A 246 -42.49 -9.77 -46.69
N GLU A 247 -42.70 -10.22 -47.92
CA GLU A 247 -42.46 -9.43 -49.13
C GLU A 247 -43.79 -9.07 -49.81
N CYS A 248 -43.93 -7.81 -50.23
CA CYS A 248 -45.06 -7.38 -51.04
C CYS A 248 -44.86 -7.86 -52.48
N ILE A 249 -45.57 -8.92 -52.85
CA ILE A 249 -45.54 -9.46 -54.20
C ILE A 249 -46.69 -8.89 -55.03
N ASP A 250 -46.42 -8.46 -56.26
CA ASP A 250 -47.46 -8.07 -57.21
C ASP A 250 -48.27 -9.32 -57.62
N VAL A 251 -49.53 -9.39 -57.21
CA VAL A 251 -50.47 -10.40 -57.67
C VAL A 251 -51.18 -9.88 -58.91
N GLY A 252 -50.50 -9.99 -60.05
CA GLY A 252 -51.15 -9.80 -61.34
C GLY A 252 -52.36 -10.73 -61.49
N CYS A 253 -53.45 -10.24 -62.08
CA CYS A 253 -54.63 -11.05 -62.36
C CYS A 253 -54.21 -12.34 -63.08
N ARG A 254 -54.36 -13.49 -62.42
CA ARG A 254 -54.37 -14.76 -63.15
C ARG A 254 -55.59 -14.71 -64.05
N GLN A 255 -55.37 -14.81 -65.36
CA GLN A 255 -56.42 -15.24 -66.27
C GLN A 255 -56.89 -16.60 -65.75
N ASP A 256 -58.16 -16.67 -65.35
CA ASP A 256 -58.82 -17.94 -65.10
C ASP A 256 -58.70 -18.77 -66.39
N ALA A 257 -57.99 -19.89 -66.32
CA ALA A 257 -57.90 -20.83 -67.43
C ALA A 257 -59.23 -21.57 -67.52
N ASP A 258 -59.93 -21.37 -68.64
CA ASP A 258 -61.15 -22.07 -69.06
C ASP A 258 -61.04 -23.61 -68.99
#